data_AF-A0A954IM19-F1
#
_entry.id   AF-A0A954IM19-F1
#
_cell.length_a   1.000
_cell.length_b   1.000
_cell.length_c   1.000
_cell.angle_alpha   90.00
_cell.angle_beta   90.00
_cell.angle_gamma   90.00
#
_symmetry.space_group_name_H-M   'P 1'
#
loop_
_entity.id
_entity.type
_entity.pdbx_description
1 polymer ?
#
loop_
_entity_poly.entity_id
_entity_poly.type
_entity_poly.pdbx_seq_one_letter_code
_entity_poly.pdbx_strand_id
1 'polypeptide(L)'
;PPTIEELDEFLADETDNADEKVVDRLLHSTAYGERMANMWLDVARYADTFGYQNDVPMEVWPWRDWVIQAFNRNLPYDQFLTEQLAGDLLPDATQDQRLATTFNRLHRQTNEGGSIPEEFRIAGIADRTTTAGTAFLGLTLECCRCHDHKFDPLKQKDFYRLSAYFSDIDEFGLYSHFTHPQPTPAMLLYQGDQRDRHNEALAAVARAEEQYGQAVAKAQAHWEVHHEELIDTLPDLPEPALHQPLEGDVEGVVGKATRCNG
;
A
#
# COMPACT_ATOMS: atom_id res chain seq x y z
N PRO A 1 31.76 5.60 13.72
CA PRO A 1 32.90 6.37 14.28
C PRO A 1 34.05 6.30 13.26
N PRO A 2 34.95 7.31 13.19
CA PRO A 2 36.10 7.23 12.29
C PRO A 2 37.00 6.04 12.68
N THR A 3 37.72 5.48 11.72
CA THR A 3 38.77 4.49 12.02
C THR A 3 40.02 5.17 12.58
N ILE A 4 40.96 4.40 13.11
CA ILE A 4 42.23 4.95 13.62
C ILE A 4 43.04 5.54 12.48
N GLU A 5 43.04 4.87 11.33
CA GLU A 5 43.73 5.33 10.12
C GLU A 5 43.18 6.67 9.63
N GLU A 6 41.85 6.81 9.58
CA GLU A 6 41.20 8.07 9.20
C GLU A 6 41.51 9.22 10.17
N LEU A 7 41.68 8.90 11.46
CA LEU A 7 42.05 9.89 12.48
C LEU A 7 43.51 10.31 12.34
N ASP A 8 44.42 9.35 12.14
CA ASP A 8 45.84 9.62 11.95
C ASP A 8 46.08 10.43 10.66
N GLU A 9 45.38 10.11 9.57
CA GLU A 9 45.40 10.90 8.32
C GLU A 9 44.95 12.34 8.53
N PHE A 10 43.86 12.55 9.29
CA PHE A 10 43.38 13.89 9.60
C PHE A 10 44.34 14.66 10.50
N LEU A 11 44.89 14.04 11.55
CA LEU A 11 45.83 14.68 12.47
C LEU A 11 47.18 15.03 11.82
N ALA A 12 47.55 14.33 10.75
CA ALA A 12 48.77 14.58 9.98
C ALA A 12 48.59 15.62 8.85
N ASP A 13 47.36 16.01 8.53
CA ASP A 13 47.07 16.98 7.47
C ASP A 13 47.18 18.42 8.00
N GLU A 14 48.31 19.09 7.73
CA GLU A 14 48.57 20.49 8.13
C GLU A 14 48.05 21.52 7.10
N THR A 15 47.27 21.11 6.09
CA THR A 15 46.74 22.05 5.11
C THR A 15 45.57 22.89 5.68
N ASP A 16 45.41 24.10 5.16
CA ASP A 16 44.31 25.01 5.57
C ASP A 16 42.91 24.44 5.28
N ASN A 17 42.79 23.34 4.53
CA ASN A 17 41.52 22.70 4.14
C ASN A 17 41.37 21.25 4.63
N ALA A 18 42.06 20.87 5.71
CA ALA A 18 42.00 19.51 6.27
C ALA A 18 40.57 19.11 6.70
N ASP A 19 39.82 20.04 7.33
CA ASP A 19 38.44 19.82 7.76
C ASP A 19 37.51 19.57 6.55
N GLU A 20 37.63 20.38 5.49
CA GLU A 20 36.83 20.27 4.28
C GLU A 20 37.05 18.93 3.57
N LYS A 21 38.29 18.42 3.54
CA LYS A 21 38.58 17.08 2.97
C LYS A 21 37.86 15.98 3.72
N VAL A 22 37.78 16.06 5.05
CA VAL A 22 37.03 15.10 5.87
C VAL A 22 35.54 15.23 5.62
N VAL A 23 35.02 16.46 5.57
CA VAL A 23 33.60 16.70 5.24
C VAL A 23 33.26 16.13 3.86
N ASP A 24 34.04 16.45 2.83
CA ASP A 24 33.85 15.93 1.48
C ASP A 24 33.89 14.40 1.45
N ARG A 25 34.87 13.79 2.12
CA ARG A 25 34.97 12.32 2.24
C ARG A 25 33.74 11.70 2.87
N LEU A 26 33.22 12.30 3.95
CA LEU A 26 32.03 11.81 4.64
C LEU A 26 30.76 12.00 3.81
N LEU A 27 30.61 13.13 3.13
CA LEU A 27 29.48 13.41 2.24
C LEU A 27 29.45 12.50 1.00
N HIS A 28 30.62 12.08 0.51
CA HIS A 28 30.73 11.13 -0.61
C HIS A 28 30.64 9.65 -0.20
N SER A 29 30.57 9.35 1.11
CA SER A 29 30.42 7.98 1.60
C SER A 29 29.01 7.47 1.40
N THR A 30 28.84 6.18 1.09
CA THR A 30 27.51 5.55 1.03
C THR A 30 26.75 5.59 2.36
N ALA A 31 27.48 5.69 3.47
CA ALA A 31 26.92 5.83 4.82
C ALA A 31 26.24 7.19 5.06
N TYR A 32 26.52 8.20 4.22
CA TYR A 32 25.84 9.50 4.27
C TYR A 32 24.33 9.33 4.08
N GLY A 33 23.91 8.61 3.03
CA GLY A 33 22.50 8.36 2.74
C GLY A 33 21.80 7.60 3.86
N GLU A 34 22.46 6.61 4.47
CA GLU A 34 21.91 5.87 5.62
C GLU A 34 21.68 6.79 6.82
N ARG A 35 22.65 7.67 7.11
CA ARG A 35 22.56 8.63 8.20
C ARG A 35 21.46 9.66 7.99
N MET A 36 21.33 10.19 6.77
CA MET A 36 20.32 11.20 6.43
C MET A 36 18.93 10.58 6.34
N ALA A 37 18.82 9.38 5.78
CA ALA A 37 17.55 8.66 5.68
C ALA A 37 16.94 8.42 7.05
N ASN A 38 17.72 8.07 8.08
CA ASN A 38 17.19 7.80 9.42
C ASN A 38 16.22 8.89 9.93
N MET A 39 16.60 10.17 9.83
CA MET A 39 15.73 11.28 10.25
C MET A 39 14.48 11.39 9.36
N TRP A 40 14.61 11.12 8.06
CA TRP A 40 13.49 11.15 7.13
C TRP A 40 12.52 10.00 7.35
N LEU A 41 13.01 8.80 7.68
CA LEU A 41 12.21 7.63 7.98
C LEU A 41 11.28 7.91 9.18
N ASP A 42 11.78 8.59 10.21
CA ASP A 42 10.97 9.01 11.36
C ASP A 42 9.84 9.97 10.93
N VAL A 43 10.17 10.99 10.11
CA VAL A 43 9.18 11.96 9.58
C VAL A 43 8.11 11.26 8.73
N ALA A 44 8.52 10.29 7.91
CA ALA A 44 7.63 9.53 7.04
C ALA A 44 6.81 8.49 7.81
N ARG A 45 7.16 8.21 9.07
CA ARG A 45 6.60 7.16 9.96
C ARG A 45 6.85 5.76 9.41
N TYR A 46 8.02 5.56 8.82
CA TYR A 46 8.42 4.26 8.34
C TYR A 46 8.51 3.25 9.48
N ALA A 47 7.96 2.06 9.25
CA ALA A 47 8.15 0.89 10.09
C ALA A 47 8.20 -0.36 9.20
N ASP A 48 8.90 -1.40 9.65
CA ASP A 48 8.90 -2.72 8.99
C ASP A 48 7.64 -3.55 9.34
N THR A 49 6.65 -2.94 9.99
CA THR A 49 5.37 -3.54 10.39
C THR A 49 4.21 -2.55 10.16
N PHE A 50 2.97 -3.04 10.27
CA PHE A 50 1.77 -2.18 10.15
C PHE A 50 1.54 -1.25 11.34
N GLY A 51 2.29 -1.41 12.44
CA GLY A 51 2.32 -0.48 13.58
C GLY A 51 1.02 -0.43 14.39
N TYR A 52 0.15 -1.44 14.28
CA TYR A 52 -1.17 -1.45 14.93
C TYR A 52 -1.63 -2.84 15.35
N GLN A 53 -2.20 -2.95 16.55
CA GLN A 53 -2.87 -4.12 17.15
C GLN A 53 -2.12 -5.45 16.97
N ASN A 54 -2.33 -6.17 15.86
CA ASN A 54 -1.60 -7.40 15.53
C ASN A 54 -0.15 -7.18 15.08
N ASP A 55 0.17 -5.96 14.62
CA ASP A 55 1.51 -5.48 14.27
C ASP A 55 2.35 -6.46 13.43
N VAL A 56 1.76 -6.94 12.33
CA VAL A 56 2.42 -7.89 11.44
C VAL A 56 3.45 -7.20 10.53
N PRO A 57 4.44 -7.94 9.98
CA PRO A 57 5.43 -7.37 9.06
C PRO A 57 4.82 -6.74 7.82
N MET A 58 5.47 -5.67 7.34
CA MET A 58 5.11 -4.91 6.16
C MET A 58 6.33 -4.78 5.23
N GLU A 59 6.22 -5.31 3.99
CA GLU A 59 7.34 -5.37 3.04
C GLU A 59 7.50 -4.06 2.26
N VAL A 60 7.88 -2.98 2.95
CA VAL A 60 8.10 -1.64 2.35
C VAL A 60 9.57 -1.18 2.38
N TRP A 61 10.49 -2.05 2.80
CA TRP A 61 11.94 -1.80 2.77
C TRP A 61 12.48 -1.27 1.43
N PRO A 62 11.91 -1.59 0.25
CA PRO A 62 12.40 -1.01 -1.01
C PRO A 62 12.22 0.51 -1.05
N TRP A 63 11.19 1.06 -0.40
CA TRP A 63 11.02 2.50 -0.27
C TRP A 63 12.10 3.12 0.64
N ARG A 64 12.46 2.45 1.76
CA ARG A 64 13.58 2.89 2.61
C ARG A 64 14.88 2.95 1.82
N ASP A 65 15.15 1.91 1.04
CA ASP A 65 16.34 1.84 0.21
C ASP A 65 16.31 2.92 -0.88
N TRP A 66 15.16 3.22 -1.46
CA TRP A 66 14.99 4.36 -2.37
C TRP A 66 15.34 5.70 -1.69
N VAL A 67 14.92 5.93 -0.45
CA VAL A 67 15.27 7.17 0.30
C VAL A 67 16.79 7.27 0.51
N ILE A 68 17.44 6.19 0.94
CA ILE A 68 18.90 6.13 1.11
C ILE A 68 19.60 6.48 -0.21
N GLN A 69 19.15 5.89 -1.31
CA GLN A 69 19.71 6.16 -2.63
C GLN A 69 19.41 7.58 -3.12
N ALA A 70 18.25 8.15 -2.80
CA ALA A 70 17.91 9.53 -3.14
C ALA A 70 18.88 10.52 -2.48
N PHE A 71 19.27 10.29 -1.22
CA PHE A 71 20.30 11.09 -0.56
C PHE A 71 21.69 10.87 -1.17
N ASN A 72 22.10 9.61 -1.39
CA ASN A 72 23.42 9.30 -1.95
C ASN A 72 23.62 9.84 -3.37
N ARG A 73 22.56 9.88 -4.19
CA ARG A 73 22.60 10.46 -5.54
C ARG A 73 22.35 11.97 -5.56
N ASN A 74 22.22 12.59 -4.39
CA ASN A 74 21.92 14.01 -4.21
C ASN A 74 20.72 14.47 -5.06
N LEU A 75 19.60 13.73 -4.97
CA LEU A 75 18.38 14.07 -5.69
C LEU A 75 17.94 15.49 -5.31
N PRO A 76 17.66 16.38 -6.29
CA PRO A 76 17.17 17.71 -6.00
C PRO A 76 15.94 17.68 -5.11
N TYR A 77 15.90 18.57 -4.11
CA TYR A 77 14.88 18.53 -3.07
C TYR A 77 13.46 18.64 -3.65
N ASP A 78 13.25 19.50 -4.65
CA ASP A 78 11.98 19.63 -5.37
C ASP A 78 11.52 18.32 -6.03
N GLN A 79 12.44 17.57 -6.62
CA GLN A 79 12.16 16.24 -7.17
C GLN A 79 11.89 15.22 -6.06
N PHE A 80 12.68 15.22 -4.99
CA PHE A 80 12.48 14.35 -3.82
C PHE A 80 11.10 14.55 -3.18
N LEU A 81 10.62 15.78 -3.10
CA LEU A 81 9.27 16.09 -2.63
C LEU A 81 8.19 15.59 -3.61
N THR A 82 8.37 15.91 -4.89
CA THR A 82 7.40 15.59 -5.95
C THR A 82 7.22 14.08 -6.10
N GLU A 83 8.32 13.32 -6.16
CA GLU A 83 8.29 11.86 -6.33
C GLU A 83 7.60 11.15 -5.13
N GLN A 84 7.75 11.68 -3.91
CA GLN A 84 7.09 11.11 -2.73
C GLN A 84 5.60 11.45 -2.63
N LEU A 85 5.21 12.65 -3.04
CA LEU A 85 3.80 13.06 -2.97
C LEU A 85 2.96 12.53 -4.14
N ALA A 86 3.55 12.48 -5.34
CA ALA A 86 2.82 12.27 -6.60
C ALA A 86 3.71 11.66 -7.71
N GLY A 87 4.70 10.84 -7.36
CA GLY A 87 5.60 10.21 -8.33
C GLY A 87 4.89 9.25 -9.29
N ASP A 88 3.81 8.60 -8.85
CA ASP A 88 2.95 7.76 -9.68
C ASP A 88 2.08 8.55 -10.68
N LEU A 89 1.81 9.82 -10.40
CA LEU A 89 1.07 10.75 -11.26
C LEU A 89 1.93 11.44 -12.31
N LEU A 90 3.25 11.23 -12.28
CA LEU A 90 4.14 11.79 -13.31
C LEU A 90 3.89 11.14 -14.68
N PRO A 91 3.98 11.91 -15.77
CA PRO A 91 3.90 11.35 -17.11
C PRO A 91 5.00 10.30 -17.30
N ASP A 92 4.64 9.13 -17.80
CA ASP A 92 5.55 8.00 -18.01
C ASP A 92 6.37 7.62 -16.77
N ALA A 93 5.77 7.77 -15.57
CA ALA A 93 6.42 7.53 -14.29
C ALA A 93 7.21 6.21 -14.26
N THR A 94 8.49 6.33 -13.92
CA THR A 94 9.38 5.18 -13.75
C THR A 94 8.96 4.32 -12.56
N GLN A 95 9.49 3.09 -12.47
CA GLN A 95 9.21 2.23 -11.33
C GLN A 95 9.69 2.86 -10.01
N ASP A 96 10.84 3.55 -10.02
CA ASP A 96 11.38 4.23 -8.84
C ASP A 96 10.52 5.42 -8.41
N GLN A 97 9.95 6.17 -9.37
CA GLN A 97 9.05 7.29 -9.08
C GLN A 97 7.73 6.81 -8.48
N ARG A 98 7.19 5.71 -9.00
CA ARG A 98 6.01 5.04 -8.40
C ARG A 98 6.33 4.49 -7.02
N LEU A 99 7.51 3.88 -6.84
CA LEU A 99 7.97 3.37 -5.56
C LEU A 99 8.07 4.50 -4.52
N ALA A 100 8.62 5.66 -4.88
CA ALA A 100 8.75 6.82 -4.01
C ALA A 100 7.41 7.27 -3.39
N THR A 101 6.31 7.12 -4.13
CA THR A 101 4.95 7.49 -3.68
C THR A 101 4.44 6.63 -2.52
N THR A 102 5.14 5.53 -2.18
CA THR A 102 4.87 4.72 -0.98
C THR A 102 4.91 5.54 0.31
N PHE A 103 5.53 6.74 0.32
CA PHE A 103 5.41 7.71 1.42
C PHE A 103 3.96 7.90 1.90
N ASN A 104 3.00 7.95 0.96
CA ASN A 104 1.58 8.09 1.28
C ASN A 104 0.98 6.82 1.92
N ARG A 105 1.69 5.71 1.98
CA ARG A 105 1.19 4.40 2.43
C ARG A 105 1.80 3.90 3.73
N LEU A 106 2.73 4.65 4.33
CA LEU A 106 3.45 4.30 5.57
C LEU A 106 2.62 4.51 6.85
N HIS A 107 1.34 4.84 6.72
CA HIS A 107 0.46 5.02 7.87
C HIS A 107 0.07 3.67 8.47
N ARG A 108 -0.21 3.68 9.77
CA ARG A 108 -0.62 2.47 10.50
C ARG A 108 -1.94 1.92 9.97
N GLN A 109 -2.07 0.61 9.86
CA GLN A 109 -3.30 -0.06 9.43
C GLN A 109 -3.63 -1.24 10.36
N THR A 110 -4.88 -1.67 10.37
CA THR A 110 -5.35 -2.80 11.18
C THR A 110 -6.04 -3.86 10.32
N ASN A 111 -6.15 -5.07 10.87
CA ASN A 111 -6.97 -6.17 10.34
C ASN A 111 -7.91 -6.75 11.43
N GLU A 112 -8.10 -6.02 12.53
CA GLU A 112 -8.90 -6.47 13.66
C GLU A 112 -10.36 -6.70 13.27
N GLY A 113 -10.92 -7.85 13.64
CA GLY A 113 -12.32 -8.15 13.44
C GLY A 113 -13.22 -7.14 14.15
N GLY A 114 -14.19 -6.58 13.42
CA GLY A 114 -15.06 -5.51 13.91
C GLY A 114 -14.58 -4.09 13.58
N SER A 115 -13.38 -3.92 13.03
CA SER A 115 -12.94 -2.65 12.46
C SER A 115 -13.83 -2.23 11.30
N ILE A 116 -14.19 -0.95 11.23
CA ILE A 116 -14.97 -0.39 10.12
C ILE A 116 -13.99 0.08 9.04
N PRO A 117 -13.99 -0.51 7.83
CA PRO A 117 -13.00 -0.16 6.81
C PRO A 117 -12.97 1.33 6.45
N GLU A 118 -14.15 1.94 6.32
CA GLU A 118 -14.27 3.37 6.01
C GLU A 118 -13.73 4.27 7.13
N GLU A 119 -13.85 3.88 8.40
CA GLU A 119 -13.27 4.62 9.52
C GLU A 119 -11.74 4.68 9.42
N PHE A 120 -11.12 3.53 9.14
CA PHE A 120 -9.67 3.44 8.99
C PHE A 120 -9.17 4.07 7.69
N ARG A 121 -9.97 4.04 6.61
CA ARG A 121 -9.66 4.79 5.38
C ARG A 121 -9.62 6.30 5.64
N ILE A 122 -10.63 6.84 6.32
CA ILE A 122 -10.65 8.26 6.71
C ILE A 122 -9.51 8.59 7.70
N ALA A 123 -9.19 7.68 8.62
CA ALA A 123 -8.05 7.85 9.52
C ALA A 123 -6.72 7.94 8.75
N GLY A 124 -6.50 7.06 7.75
CA GLY A 124 -5.33 7.10 6.87
C GLY A 124 -5.24 8.39 6.05
N ILE A 125 -6.35 8.90 5.52
CA ILE A 125 -6.40 10.20 4.82
C ILE A 125 -6.01 11.36 5.75
N ALA A 126 -6.58 11.40 6.96
CA ALA A 126 -6.26 12.42 7.96
C ALA A 126 -4.79 12.39 8.38
N ASP A 127 -4.25 11.18 8.52
CA ASP A 127 -2.87 10.92 8.87
C ASP A 127 -1.92 11.38 7.74
N ARG A 128 -2.16 11.04 6.47
CA ARG A 128 -1.42 11.58 5.31
C ARG A 128 -1.45 13.10 5.26
N THR A 129 -2.63 13.69 5.47
CA THR A 129 -2.82 15.15 5.47
C THR A 129 -1.94 15.81 6.51
N THR A 130 -1.91 15.24 7.72
CA THR A 130 -1.13 15.75 8.84
C THR A 130 0.36 15.60 8.58
N THR A 131 0.80 14.45 8.07
CA THR A 131 2.22 14.22 7.79
C THR A 131 2.72 15.05 6.62
N ALA A 132 1.94 15.22 5.56
CA ALA A 132 2.32 16.11 4.47
C ALA A 132 2.44 17.57 4.95
N GLY A 133 1.51 18.02 5.80
CA GLY A 133 1.57 19.34 6.44
C GLY A 133 2.84 19.53 7.28
N THR A 134 3.17 18.56 8.13
CA THR A 134 4.35 18.62 8.99
C THR A 134 5.65 18.50 8.18
N ALA A 135 5.75 17.51 7.30
CA ALA A 135 6.97 17.16 6.60
C ALA A 135 7.38 18.17 5.52
N PHE A 136 6.41 18.73 4.80
CA PHE A 136 6.68 19.57 3.63
C PHE A 136 6.33 21.04 3.82
N LEU A 137 5.34 21.35 4.67
CA LEU A 137 4.92 22.73 4.91
C LEU A 137 5.44 23.29 6.25
N GLY A 138 5.92 22.42 7.15
CA GLY A 138 6.28 22.81 8.52
C GLY A 138 5.08 23.28 9.34
N LEU A 139 3.86 22.80 9.01
CA LEU A 139 2.61 23.22 9.64
C LEU A 139 1.99 22.10 10.48
N THR A 140 1.49 22.46 11.67
CA THR A 140 0.76 21.54 12.55
C THR A 140 -0.74 21.51 12.20
N LEU A 141 -1.12 20.61 11.29
CA LEU A 141 -2.50 20.51 10.82
C LEU A 141 -3.43 19.66 11.70
N GLU A 142 -2.89 18.92 12.67
CA GLU A 142 -3.64 17.93 13.44
C GLU A 142 -4.86 18.52 14.19
N CYS A 143 -4.72 19.69 14.80
CA CYS A 143 -5.83 20.36 15.48
C CYS A 143 -6.99 20.71 14.52
N CYS A 144 -6.65 21.03 13.26
CA CYS A 144 -7.60 21.39 12.22
C CYS A 144 -8.55 20.26 11.84
N ARG A 145 -8.29 19.03 12.26
CA ARG A 145 -9.20 17.90 12.07
C ARG A 145 -10.54 18.15 12.75
N CYS A 146 -10.55 18.72 13.95
CA CYS A 146 -11.77 18.84 14.76
C CYS A 146 -12.28 20.28 14.90
N HIS A 147 -11.40 21.27 14.82
CA HIS A 147 -11.74 22.69 14.97
C HIS A 147 -10.66 23.56 14.30
N ASP A 148 -10.91 24.85 14.09
CA ASP A 148 -9.88 25.77 13.56
C ASP A 148 -8.62 25.77 14.43
N HIS A 149 -7.44 25.94 13.83
CA HIS A 149 -6.17 25.90 14.55
C HIS A 149 -6.13 26.96 15.66
N LYS A 150 -5.52 26.61 16.80
CA LYS A 150 -5.56 27.46 18.00
C LYS A 150 -4.82 28.79 17.84
N PHE A 151 -3.72 28.80 17.09
CA PHE A 151 -2.80 29.94 16.99
C PHE A 151 -2.67 30.44 15.55
N ASP A 152 -2.36 29.52 14.63
CA ASP A 152 -2.27 29.85 13.20
C ASP A 152 -3.64 30.10 12.53
N PRO A 153 -3.69 30.92 11.47
CA PRO A 153 -4.94 31.25 10.75
C PRO A 153 -5.38 30.13 9.79
N LEU A 154 -5.36 28.88 10.26
CA LEU A 154 -5.73 27.69 9.49
C LEU A 154 -7.11 27.21 9.95
N LYS A 155 -8.05 27.09 9.00
CA LYS A 155 -9.40 26.65 9.32
C LYS A 155 -9.52 25.13 9.20
N GLN A 156 -10.47 24.55 9.93
CA GLN A 156 -10.86 23.14 9.74
C GLN A 156 -11.22 22.85 8.28
N LYS A 157 -11.86 23.81 7.60
CA LYS A 157 -12.18 23.68 6.17
C LYS A 157 -10.94 23.48 5.30
N ASP A 158 -9.82 24.10 5.66
CA ASP A 158 -8.58 24.01 4.87
C ASP A 158 -7.92 22.64 5.06
N PHE A 159 -8.02 22.04 6.25
CA PHE A 159 -7.62 20.65 6.50
C PHE A 159 -8.36 19.69 5.57
N TYR A 160 -9.70 19.74 5.54
CA TYR A 160 -10.48 18.83 4.69
C TYR A 160 -10.31 19.10 3.19
N ARG A 161 -10.00 20.34 2.78
CA ARG A 161 -9.62 20.65 1.40
C ARG A 161 -8.30 20.00 1.01
N LEU A 162 -7.31 20.05 1.92
CA LEU A 162 -6.04 19.36 1.69
C LEU A 162 -6.22 17.83 1.69
N SER A 163 -7.04 17.30 2.60
CA SER A 163 -7.37 15.86 2.65
C SER A 163 -7.99 15.33 1.36
N ALA A 164 -8.70 16.17 0.59
CA ALA A 164 -9.29 15.77 -0.68
C ALA A 164 -8.23 15.26 -1.68
N TYR A 165 -7.01 15.82 -1.68
CA TYR A 165 -5.91 15.35 -2.53
C TYR A 165 -5.44 13.93 -2.19
N PHE A 166 -5.61 13.51 -0.93
CA PHE A 166 -5.20 12.19 -0.45
C PHE A 166 -6.36 11.18 -0.42
N SER A 167 -7.57 11.60 -0.80
CA SER A 167 -8.77 10.76 -0.73
C SER A 167 -9.06 9.97 -2.02
N ASP A 168 -8.24 10.13 -3.06
CA ASP A 168 -8.42 9.48 -4.37
C ASP A 168 -7.55 8.21 -4.54
N ILE A 169 -7.08 7.65 -3.42
CA ILE A 169 -6.29 6.42 -3.43
C ILE A 169 -7.24 5.22 -3.33
N ASP A 170 -7.13 4.28 -4.27
CA ASP A 170 -7.91 3.04 -4.27
C ASP A 170 -7.45 2.10 -3.14
N GLU A 171 -8.05 2.28 -1.97
CA GLU A 171 -7.71 1.56 -0.75
C GLU A 171 -8.92 1.18 0.08
N PHE A 172 -8.81 0.08 0.82
CA PHE A 172 -9.90 -0.43 1.66
C PHE A 172 -9.88 0.10 3.09
N GLY A 173 -8.75 0.62 3.57
CA GLY A 173 -8.54 1.07 4.96
C GLY A 173 -8.10 -0.04 5.93
N LEU A 174 -8.29 -1.32 5.58
CA LEU A 174 -7.79 -2.47 6.33
C LEU A 174 -6.88 -3.33 5.47
N TYR A 175 -5.96 -4.05 6.11
CA TYR A 175 -5.17 -5.08 5.46
C TYR A 175 -5.77 -6.48 5.67
N SER A 176 -5.43 -7.42 4.77
CA SER A 176 -5.95 -8.79 4.83
C SER A 176 -5.42 -9.54 6.05
N HIS A 177 -6.31 -10.21 6.79
CA HIS A 177 -5.93 -11.10 7.88
C HIS A 177 -5.41 -12.46 7.40
N PHE A 178 -5.83 -12.91 6.22
CA PHE A 178 -5.64 -14.29 5.77
C PHE A 178 -4.45 -14.48 4.83
N THR A 179 -3.76 -13.39 4.47
CA THR A 179 -2.66 -13.42 3.50
C THR A 179 -1.46 -12.65 4.05
N HIS A 180 -0.31 -12.79 3.40
CA HIS A 180 0.81 -11.87 3.61
C HIS A 180 0.44 -10.51 2.98
N PRO A 181 0.16 -9.48 3.78
CA PRO A 181 -0.41 -8.24 3.26
C PRO A 181 0.68 -7.24 2.93
N GLN A 182 0.53 -6.56 1.79
CA GLN A 182 1.20 -5.31 1.48
C GLN A 182 0.13 -4.20 1.44
N PRO A 183 0.45 -2.95 1.83
CA PRO A 183 -0.45 -1.82 1.65
C PRO A 183 -0.93 -1.73 0.20
N THR A 184 -2.24 -1.70 -0.02
CA THR A 184 -2.85 -1.65 -1.36
C THR A 184 -3.23 -0.20 -1.76
N PRO A 185 -2.85 0.30 -2.94
CA PRO A 185 -2.35 -0.47 -4.08
C PRO A 185 -0.87 -0.87 -3.90
N ALA A 186 -0.58 -2.14 -4.19
CA ALA A 186 0.76 -2.68 -4.13
C ALA A 186 1.39 -2.72 -5.53
N MET A 187 2.70 -2.57 -5.60
CA MET A 187 3.46 -2.66 -6.84
C MET A 187 4.38 -3.87 -6.81
N LEU A 188 4.42 -4.64 -7.91
CA LEU A 188 5.41 -5.69 -8.08
C LEU A 188 6.79 -5.09 -8.34
N LEU A 189 7.80 -5.65 -7.65
CA LEU A 189 9.20 -5.29 -7.86
C LEU A 189 9.86 -6.32 -8.76
N TYR A 190 10.05 -5.95 -10.02
CA TYR A 190 10.76 -6.79 -10.99
C TYR A 190 12.28 -6.67 -10.85
N GLN A 191 12.96 -7.78 -11.03
CA GLN A 191 14.42 -7.85 -11.20
C GLN A 191 14.76 -8.50 -12.54
N GLY A 192 15.75 -7.97 -13.27
CA GLY A 192 16.20 -8.54 -14.54
C GLY A 192 15.06 -8.65 -15.58
N ASP A 193 14.86 -9.86 -16.12
CA ASP A 193 13.86 -10.18 -17.15
C ASP A 193 12.47 -10.53 -16.59
N GLN A 194 12.28 -10.46 -15.26
CA GLN A 194 11.01 -10.86 -14.62
C GLN A 194 9.82 -10.06 -15.14
N ARG A 195 10.01 -8.79 -15.51
CA ARG A 195 8.94 -7.95 -16.06
C ARG A 195 8.45 -8.47 -17.41
N ASP A 196 9.38 -8.84 -18.29
CA ASP A 196 9.04 -9.34 -19.61
C ASP A 196 8.33 -10.69 -19.51
N ARG A 197 8.84 -11.58 -18.67
CA ARG A 197 8.21 -12.88 -18.37
C ARG A 197 6.82 -12.71 -17.76
N HIS A 198 6.63 -11.75 -16.87
CA HIS A 198 5.31 -11.47 -16.30
C HIS A 198 4.34 -10.93 -17.36
N ASN A 199 4.78 -10.02 -18.23
CA ASN A 199 3.97 -9.51 -19.33
C ASN A 199 3.57 -10.63 -20.32
N GLU A 200 4.50 -11.55 -20.63
CA GLU A 200 4.22 -12.72 -21.45
C GLU A 200 3.17 -13.63 -20.80
N ALA A 201 3.29 -13.86 -19.47
CA ALA A 201 2.32 -14.64 -18.71
C ALA A 201 0.93 -13.98 -18.69
N LEU A 202 0.85 -12.67 -18.46
CA LEU A 202 -0.41 -11.92 -18.52
C LEU A 202 -1.05 -12.01 -19.91
N ALA A 203 -0.25 -11.90 -20.97
CA ALA A 203 -0.74 -12.06 -22.33
C ALA A 203 -1.24 -13.49 -22.59
N ALA A 204 -0.62 -14.51 -21.98
CA ALA A 204 -1.09 -15.89 -22.06
C ALA A 204 -2.41 -16.10 -21.30
N VAL A 205 -2.55 -15.51 -20.11
CA VAL A 205 -3.79 -15.53 -19.33
C VAL A 205 -4.92 -14.88 -20.10
N ALA A 206 -4.71 -13.68 -20.66
CA ALA A 206 -5.73 -12.99 -21.45
C ALA A 206 -6.22 -13.83 -22.65
N ARG A 207 -5.30 -14.52 -23.35
CA ARG A 207 -5.66 -15.44 -24.43
C ARG A 207 -6.47 -16.65 -23.92
N ALA A 208 -6.10 -17.20 -22.76
CA ALA A 208 -6.81 -18.34 -22.17
C ALA A 208 -8.21 -17.93 -21.68
N GLU A 209 -8.35 -16.75 -21.09
CA GLU A 209 -9.64 -16.18 -20.68
C GLU A 209 -10.56 -15.92 -21.88
N GLU A 210 -10.02 -15.41 -22.99
CA GLU A 210 -10.77 -15.25 -24.23
C GLU A 210 -11.27 -16.60 -24.77
N GLN A 211 -10.39 -17.60 -24.83
CA GLN A 211 -10.75 -18.96 -25.26
C GLN A 211 -11.80 -19.60 -24.34
N TYR A 212 -11.65 -19.41 -23.03
CA TYR A 212 -12.63 -19.86 -22.04
C TYR A 212 -13.99 -19.18 -22.26
N GLY A 213 -14.01 -17.86 -22.45
CA GLY A 213 -15.22 -17.11 -22.75
C GLY A 213 -15.93 -17.62 -24.01
N GLN A 214 -15.18 -17.91 -25.07
CA GLN A 214 -15.73 -18.51 -26.31
C GLN A 214 -16.29 -19.92 -26.07
N ALA A 215 -15.59 -20.74 -25.28
CA ALA A 215 -16.04 -22.09 -24.93
C ALA A 215 -17.33 -22.06 -24.09
N VAL A 216 -17.41 -21.16 -23.10
CA VAL A 216 -18.62 -20.95 -22.29
C VAL A 216 -19.78 -20.48 -23.18
N ALA A 217 -19.56 -19.48 -24.04
CA ALA A 217 -20.60 -18.99 -24.95
C ALA A 217 -21.10 -20.09 -25.89
N LYS A 218 -20.19 -20.92 -26.43
CA LYS A 218 -20.57 -22.07 -27.26
C LYS A 218 -21.35 -23.13 -26.49
N ALA A 219 -20.91 -23.46 -25.27
CA ALA A 219 -21.60 -24.42 -24.42
C ALA A 219 -22.99 -23.93 -24.02
N GLN A 220 -23.13 -22.64 -23.71
CA GLN A 220 -24.41 -22.01 -23.40
C GLN A 220 -25.36 -22.04 -24.60
N ALA A 221 -24.89 -21.66 -25.80
CA ALA A 221 -25.70 -21.73 -27.02
C ALA A 221 -26.14 -23.18 -27.33
N HIS A 222 -25.25 -24.16 -27.14
CA HIS A 222 -25.60 -25.57 -27.28
C HIS A 222 -26.67 -26.01 -26.26
N TRP A 223 -26.50 -25.63 -24.99
CA TRP A 223 -27.49 -25.90 -23.95
C TRP A 223 -28.85 -25.29 -24.28
N GLU A 224 -28.91 -24.01 -24.68
CA GLU A 224 -30.17 -23.34 -25.02
C GLU A 224 -30.96 -24.09 -26.11
N VAL A 225 -30.27 -24.71 -27.08
CA VAL A 225 -30.89 -25.50 -28.16
C VAL A 225 -31.25 -26.92 -27.72
N HIS A 226 -30.42 -27.58 -26.90
CA HIS A 226 -30.51 -29.02 -26.62
C HIS A 226 -30.88 -29.38 -25.17
N HIS A 227 -31.22 -28.40 -24.32
CA HIS A 227 -31.43 -28.65 -22.89
C HIS A 227 -32.53 -29.67 -22.59
N GLU A 228 -33.64 -29.68 -23.34
CA GLU A 228 -34.72 -30.67 -23.15
C GLU A 228 -34.22 -32.10 -23.39
N GLU A 229 -33.53 -32.34 -24.51
CA GLU A 229 -32.93 -33.64 -24.83
C GLU A 229 -31.88 -34.06 -23.79
N LEU A 230 -31.08 -33.11 -23.31
CA LEU A 230 -30.06 -33.36 -22.28
C LEU A 230 -30.68 -33.67 -20.92
N ILE A 231 -31.75 -32.98 -20.54
CA ILE A 231 -32.49 -33.23 -19.31
C ILE A 231 -33.10 -34.63 -19.32
N ASP A 232 -33.66 -35.07 -20.46
CA ASP A 232 -34.23 -36.41 -20.61
C ASP A 232 -33.18 -37.53 -20.49
N THR A 233 -31.89 -37.23 -20.67
CA THR A 233 -30.78 -38.18 -20.43
C THR A 233 -30.26 -38.19 -19.00
N LEU A 234 -30.70 -37.25 -18.15
CA LEU A 234 -30.27 -37.23 -16.75
C LEU A 234 -30.88 -38.42 -16.00
N PRO A 235 -30.11 -39.06 -15.11
CA PRO A 235 -30.68 -40.06 -14.22
C PRO A 235 -31.72 -39.39 -13.31
N ASP A 236 -32.78 -40.16 -12.98
CA ASP A 236 -33.76 -39.72 -12.00
C ASP A 236 -33.06 -39.27 -10.71
N LEU A 237 -33.44 -38.10 -10.21
CA LEU A 237 -32.96 -37.64 -8.92
C LEU A 237 -33.37 -38.67 -7.86
N PRO A 238 -32.45 -39.11 -6.99
CA PRO A 238 -32.84 -39.96 -5.88
C PRO A 238 -33.89 -39.23 -5.05
N GLU A 239 -34.92 -39.97 -4.62
CA GLU A 239 -35.92 -39.39 -3.73
C GLU A 239 -35.21 -38.80 -2.49
N PRO A 240 -35.54 -37.55 -2.11
CA PRO A 240 -34.94 -36.95 -0.94
C PRO A 240 -35.21 -37.85 0.27
N ALA A 241 -34.14 -38.21 0.99
CA ALA A 241 -34.25 -39.03 2.21
C ALA A 241 -35.19 -38.41 3.26
N LEU A 242 -35.46 -37.10 3.14
CA LEU A 242 -36.38 -36.35 3.96
C LEU A 242 -36.89 -35.13 3.17
N HIS A 243 -38.21 -35.00 3.02
CA HIS A 243 -38.85 -33.79 2.51
C HIS A 243 -39.47 -33.03 3.69
N GLN A 244 -38.88 -31.90 4.09
CA GLN A 244 -39.46 -31.02 5.10
C GLN A 244 -40.15 -29.83 4.43
N PRO A 245 -41.45 -29.62 4.64
CA PRO A 245 -42.15 -28.49 4.07
C PRO A 245 -41.59 -27.17 4.62
N LEU A 246 -41.35 -26.21 3.72
CA LEU A 246 -40.82 -24.88 4.08
C LEU A 246 -41.76 -24.10 5.02
N GLU A 247 -43.05 -24.45 5.02
CA GLU A 247 -44.09 -23.87 5.86
C GLU A 247 -44.48 -24.77 7.04
N GLY A 248 -43.75 -25.87 7.27
CA GLY A 248 -44.04 -26.81 8.35
C GLY A 248 -43.49 -26.37 9.70
N ASP A 249 -44.34 -26.41 10.73
CA ASP A 249 -43.90 -26.31 12.12
C ASP A 249 -43.24 -27.65 12.50
N VAL A 250 -41.92 -27.64 12.69
CA VAL A 250 -41.18 -28.84 13.09
C VAL A 250 -41.40 -29.06 14.60
N GLU A 251 -42.36 -29.91 14.98
CA GLU A 251 -42.47 -30.37 16.38
C GLU A 251 -41.25 -31.25 16.74
N GLY A 252 -40.25 -30.61 17.35
CA GLY A 252 -39.02 -31.23 17.81
C GLY A 252 -37.98 -30.16 18.17
N VAL A 253 -36.98 -30.50 18.98
CA VAL A 253 -35.95 -29.54 19.44
C VAL A 253 -35.10 -29.09 18.23
N VAL A 254 -35.56 -28.07 17.52
CA VAL A 254 -34.75 -27.29 16.60
C VAL A 254 -33.71 -26.58 17.44
N GLY A 255 -32.48 -27.09 17.42
CA GLY A 255 -31.32 -26.34 17.85
C GLY A 255 -31.37 -24.97 17.17
N LYS A 256 -31.11 -23.90 17.94
CA LYS A 256 -31.22 -22.49 17.54
C LYS A 256 -30.50 -22.24 16.21
N ALA A 257 -31.16 -22.51 15.08
CA ALA A 257 -30.76 -22.02 13.80
C ALA A 257 -31.21 -20.57 13.78
N THR A 258 -30.24 -19.66 13.85
CA THR A 258 -30.43 -18.23 13.70
C THR A 258 -31.29 -17.99 12.47
N ARG A 259 -32.50 -17.43 12.67
CA ARG A 259 -33.31 -16.91 11.56
C ARG A 259 -32.51 -15.78 10.91
N CYS A 260 -31.86 -16.05 9.79
CA CYS A 260 -31.42 -15.02 8.87
C CYS A 260 -32.67 -14.49 8.17
N ASN A 261 -33.27 -13.46 8.75
CA ASN A 261 -34.27 -12.65 8.06
C ASN A 261 -33.51 -11.72 7.11
N GLY A 262 -33.55 -12.02 5.82
CA GLY A 262 -33.37 -11.04 4.74
C GLY A 262 -34.72 -10.47 4.35
#